data_AF-A0A2M7XVT8-F1
#
_entry.id   AF-A0A2M7XVT8-F1
#
_cell.length_a   1.000
_cell.length_b   1.000
_cell.length_c   1.000
_cell.angle_alpha   90.00
_cell.angle_beta   90.00
_cell.angle_gamma   90.00
#
_symmetry.space_group_name_H-M   'P 1'
#
loop_
_entity.id
_entity.type
_entity.pdbx_description
1 polymer ?
#
loop_
_entity_poly.entity_id
_entity_poly.type
_entity_poly.pdbx_seq_one_letter_code
_entity_poly.pdbx_strand_id
1 'polypeptide(L)'
;KLVNKIAVFMIVFGVWDIFYYLFLKLFLDWPASFATWDILFLLPYPWVGPVWPPVVVSLGLIYAGYSILDEHFKGRDIIIFPKDWLQLLLSALVIIISFLIPGKSVIDQTVPQHYPWYIFVPGLSWGLIVFQNRLNHQPLR
;
A
#
# COMPACT_ATOMS: atom_id res chain seq x y z
N LYS A 1 13.44 -7.20 -16.45
CA LYS A 1 12.22 -8.05 -16.37
C LYS A 1 11.03 -7.21 -15.87
N LEU A 2 9.78 -7.60 -16.14
CA LEU A 2 8.59 -6.87 -15.68
C LEU A 2 8.57 -6.68 -14.16
N VAL A 3 8.91 -7.74 -13.41
CA VAL A 3 8.99 -7.72 -11.93
C VAL A 3 9.91 -6.62 -11.40
N ASN A 4 11.10 -6.43 -11.99
CA ASN A 4 12.03 -5.37 -11.57
C ASN A 4 11.49 -3.96 -11.88
N LYS A 5 10.77 -3.79 -12.99
CA LYS A 5 10.12 -2.51 -13.33
C LYS A 5 9.02 -2.18 -12.31
N ILE A 6 8.23 -3.20 -11.93
CA ILE A 6 7.21 -3.07 -10.87
C ILE A 6 7.88 -2.73 -9.54
N ALA A 7 9.00 -3.36 -9.18
CA ALA A 7 9.71 -3.08 -7.94
C ALA A 7 10.22 -1.63 -7.86
N VAL A 8 10.78 -1.10 -8.96
CA VAL A 8 11.16 0.32 -9.04
C VAL A 8 9.94 1.22 -8.87
N PHE A 9 8.83 0.90 -9.55
CA PHE A 9 7.59 1.63 -9.38
C PHE A 9 7.10 1.64 -7.93
N MET A 10 7.12 0.49 -7.24
CA MET A 10 6.70 0.38 -5.84
C MET A 10 7.51 1.28 -4.92
N ILE A 11 8.84 1.33 -5.10
CA ILE A 11 9.72 2.22 -4.33
C ILE A 11 9.39 3.68 -4.64
N VAL A 12 9.37 4.06 -5.92
CA VAL A 12 9.15 5.46 -6.33
C VAL A 12 7.78 5.95 -5.86
N PHE A 13 6.73 5.13 -6.03
CA PHE A 13 5.38 5.46 -5.59
C PHE A 13 5.30 5.61 -4.07
N GLY A 14 5.84 4.65 -3.30
CA GLY A 14 5.81 4.74 -1.84
C GLY A 14 6.61 5.91 -1.29
N VAL A 15 7.78 6.22 -1.88
CA VAL A 15 8.56 7.40 -1.50
C VAL A 15 7.80 8.68 -1.82
N TRP A 16 7.22 8.79 -3.02
CA TRP A 16 6.43 9.95 -3.41
C TRP A 16 5.25 10.20 -2.47
N ASP A 17 4.51 9.15 -2.12
CA ASP A 17 3.34 9.23 -1.24
C ASP A 17 3.70 9.65 0.19
N ILE A 18 4.82 9.17 0.74
CA ILE A 18 5.31 9.63 2.06
C ILE A 18 5.76 11.10 1.99
N PHE A 19 6.47 11.48 0.93
CA PHE A 19 6.95 12.85 0.76
C PHE A 19 5.80 13.84 0.50
N TYR A 20 4.69 13.40 -0.09
CA TYR A 20 3.47 14.20 -0.19
C TYR A 20 3.02 14.68 1.20
N TYR A 21 2.85 13.78 2.18
CA TYR A 21 2.49 14.17 3.54
C TYR A 21 3.58 14.97 4.26
N LEU A 22 4.86 14.66 4.01
CA LEU A 22 5.97 15.42 4.59
C LEU A 22 5.96 16.88 4.13
N PHE A 23 5.74 17.13 2.84
CA PHE A 23 5.66 18.47 2.31
C PHE A 23 4.40 19.20 2.75
N LEU A 24 3.25 18.53 2.84
CA LEU A 24 2.06 19.13 3.43
C LEU A 24 2.32 19.56 4.88
N LYS A 25 3.06 18.74 5.65
CA LYS A 25 3.39 19.08 7.03
C LYS A 25 4.33 20.28 7.10
N LEU A 26 5.30 20.34 6.21
CA LEU A 26 6.28 21.43 6.16
C LEU A 26 5.66 22.77 5.73
N PHE A 27 4.78 22.76 4.72
CA PHE A 27 4.26 23.99 4.12
C PHE A 27 2.90 24.44 4.68
N LEU A 28 2.08 23.51 5.18
CA LEU A 28 0.70 23.77 5.60
C LEU A 28 0.42 23.37 7.06
N ASP A 29 1.41 22.85 7.78
CA ASP A 29 1.26 22.26 9.11
C ASP A 29 0.21 21.13 9.19
N TRP A 30 -0.10 20.52 8.04
CA TRP A 30 -1.07 19.43 7.91
C TRP A 30 -0.38 18.11 7.54
N PRO A 31 -0.73 16.95 8.12
CA PRO A 31 -1.81 16.74 9.07
C PRO A 31 -1.43 17.13 10.51
N ALA A 32 -2.46 17.36 11.34
CA ALA A 32 -2.29 17.61 12.77
C ALA A 32 -1.79 16.34 13.50
N SER A 33 -2.20 15.17 13.05
CA SER A 33 -1.69 13.87 13.49
C SER A 33 -1.82 12.82 12.40
N PHE A 34 -1.18 11.66 12.55
CA PHE A 34 -1.36 10.53 11.62
C PHE A 34 -2.80 9.97 11.58
N ALA A 35 -3.65 10.33 12.56
CA ALA A 35 -5.06 9.95 12.60
C ALA A 35 -5.99 10.98 11.92
N THR A 36 -5.45 12.10 11.42
CA THR A 36 -6.22 13.08 10.65
C THR A 36 -6.74 12.43 9.37
N TRP A 37 -8.03 12.65 9.07
CA TRP A 37 -8.68 12.14 7.86
C TRP A 37 -8.19 12.85 6.61
N ASP A 38 -8.11 12.10 5.52
CA ASP A 38 -7.74 12.57 4.18
C ASP A 38 -8.59 11.88 3.10
N ILE A 39 -8.65 12.53 1.93
CA ILE A 39 -9.20 11.98 0.69
C ILE A 39 -8.01 11.55 -0.18
N LEU A 40 -7.73 10.26 -0.18
CA LEU A 40 -6.54 9.68 -0.79
C LEU A 40 -6.62 9.72 -2.32
N PHE A 41 -7.76 9.32 -2.87
CA PHE A 41 -8.00 9.25 -4.31
C PHE A 41 -9.49 9.45 -4.63
N LEU A 42 -9.78 9.86 -5.87
CA LEU A 42 -11.14 10.06 -6.39
C LEU A 42 -11.51 9.07 -7.52
N LEU A 43 -10.90 7.88 -7.54
CA LEU A 43 -11.00 6.94 -8.67
C LEU A 43 -11.65 5.60 -8.27
N PRO A 44 -12.73 5.15 -8.93
CA PRO A 44 -13.86 5.92 -9.46
C PRO A 44 -14.80 6.44 -8.34
N TYR A 45 -14.45 6.17 -7.08
CA TYR A 45 -15.18 6.49 -5.87
C TYR A 45 -14.21 7.15 -4.87
N PRO A 46 -14.66 7.96 -3.89
CA PRO A 46 -13.75 8.53 -2.89
C PRO A 46 -13.08 7.47 -2.02
N TRP A 47 -11.75 7.49 -1.95
CA TRP A 47 -10.96 6.66 -1.05
C TRP A 47 -10.62 7.52 0.15
N VAL A 48 -11.12 7.15 1.32
CA VAL A 48 -11.12 8.02 2.49
C VAL A 48 -10.60 7.25 3.69
N GLY A 49 -9.69 7.87 4.44
CA GLY A 49 -9.10 7.26 5.62
C GLY A 49 -8.20 8.24 6.37
N PRO A 50 -7.69 7.87 7.55
CA PRO A 50 -6.64 8.61 8.21
C PRO A 50 -5.35 8.63 7.36
N VAL A 51 -4.35 9.42 7.74
CA VAL A 51 -3.05 9.49 7.03
C VAL A 51 -2.18 8.24 7.26
N TRP A 52 -2.32 7.54 8.40
CA TRP A 52 -1.45 6.40 8.70
C TRP A 52 -1.59 5.19 7.73
N PRO A 53 -2.78 4.77 7.25
CA PRO A 53 -2.90 3.61 6.37
C PRO A 53 -2.17 3.74 5.02
N PRO A 54 -2.30 4.85 4.24
CA PRO A 54 -1.53 4.98 3.00
C PRO A 54 -0.03 5.03 3.27
N VAL A 55 0.42 5.70 4.36
CA VAL A 55 1.84 5.68 4.77
C VAL A 55 2.33 4.26 5.04
N VAL A 56 1.54 3.44 5.75
CA VAL A 56 1.89 2.03 6.02
C VAL A 56 1.91 1.20 4.74
N VAL A 57 0.97 1.41 3.82
CA VAL A 57 0.98 0.77 2.50
C VAL A 57 2.26 1.16 1.74
N SER A 58 2.61 2.44 1.74
CA SER A 58 3.80 2.98 1.09
C SER A 58 5.10 2.38 1.66
N LEU A 59 5.20 2.19 2.98
CA LEU A 59 6.31 1.47 3.60
C LEU A 59 6.36 0.00 3.15
N GLY A 60 5.21 -0.67 3.07
CA GLY A 60 5.12 -2.05 2.56
C GLY A 60 5.55 -2.18 1.09
N LEU A 61 5.16 -1.21 0.25
CA LEU A 61 5.57 -1.14 -1.15
C LEU A 61 7.08 -0.91 -1.29
N ILE A 62 7.65 0.02 -0.53
CA ILE A 62 9.10 0.28 -0.49
C ILE A 62 9.84 -0.99 -0.07
N TYR A 63 9.40 -1.64 1.02
CA TYR A 63 10.00 -2.89 1.50
C TYR A 63 10.01 -3.98 0.43
N ALA A 64 8.86 -4.23 -0.20
CA ALA A 64 8.74 -5.26 -1.21
C ALA A 64 9.55 -4.94 -2.48
N GLY A 65 9.51 -3.69 -2.94
CA GLY A 65 10.29 -3.24 -4.10
C GLY A 65 11.80 -3.33 -3.84
N TYR A 66 12.26 -2.88 -2.67
CA TYR A 66 13.66 -3.00 -2.26
C TYR A 66 14.10 -4.47 -2.22
N SER A 67 13.32 -5.34 -1.59
CA SER A 67 13.64 -6.77 -1.47
C SER A 67 13.76 -7.45 -2.84
N ILE A 68 12.89 -7.10 -3.80
CA ILE A 68 12.97 -7.62 -5.17
C ILE A 68 14.26 -7.17 -5.87
N LEU A 69 14.62 -5.89 -5.74
CA LEU A 69 15.82 -5.34 -6.40
C LEU A 69 17.11 -5.85 -5.75
N ASP A 70 17.14 -5.96 -4.43
CA ASP A 70 18.29 -6.50 -3.68
C ASP A 70 18.59 -7.93 -4.11
N GLU A 71 17.58 -8.79 -4.24
CA GLU A 71 17.74 -10.15 -4.77
C GLU A 71 18.19 -10.15 -6.24
N HIS A 72 17.68 -9.23 -7.06
CA HIS A 72 18.14 -9.06 -8.45
C HIS A 72 19.63 -8.70 -8.53
N PHE A 73 20.11 -7.75 -7.71
CA PHE A 73 21.52 -7.35 -7.67
C PHE A 73 22.44 -8.47 -7.16
N LYS A 74 21.91 -9.39 -6.33
CA LYS A 74 22.61 -10.62 -5.92
C LYS A 74 22.57 -11.73 -6.98
N GLY A 75 22.03 -11.45 -8.17
CA GLY A 75 21.89 -12.41 -9.27
C GLY A 75 20.76 -13.41 -9.11
N ARG A 76 19.90 -13.25 -8.10
CA ARG A 76 18.77 -14.14 -7.75
C ARG A 76 17.43 -13.49 -8.10
N ASP A 77 17.10 -13.47 -9.38
CA ASP A 77 15.79 -12.96 -9.80
C ASP A 77 14.63 -13.69 -9.11
N ILE A 78 13.79 -12.94 -8.41
CA ILE A 78 12.57 -13.45 -7.80
C ILE A 78 11.57 -13.85 -8.89
N ILE A 79 11.04 -15.07 -8.75
CA ILE A 79 9.93 -15.56 -9.58
C ILE A 79 8.66 -15.45 -8.75
N ILE A 80 7.67 -14.73 -9.28
CA ILE A 80 6.33 -14.60 -8.68
C ILE A 80 5.37 -15.42 -9.53
N PHE A 81 4.72 -16.42 -8.93
CA PHE A 81 3.79 -17.30 -9.65
C PHE A 81 2.42 -16.63 -9.82
N PRO A 82 1.60 -17.07 -10.79
CA PRO A 82 0.23 -16.54 -10.97
C PRO A 82 -0.63 -16.62 -9.70
N LYS A 83 -0.47 -17.67 -8.89
CA LYS A 83 -1.14 -17.81 -7.58
C LYS A 83 -0.72 -16.73 -6.59
N ASP A 84 0.55 -16.34 -6.58
CA ASP A 84 1.05 -15.28 -5.69
C ASP A 84 0.49 -13.94 -6.14
N TRP A 85 0.51 -13.67 -7.46
CA TRP A 85 -0.13 -12.51 -8.05
C TRP A 85 -1.60 -12.39 -7.68
N LEU A 86 -2.37 -13.47 -7.81
CA LEU A 86 -3.79 -13.48 -7.45
C LEU A 86 -4.00 -13.11 -5.97
N GLN A 87 -3.23 -13.71 -5.06
CA GLN A 87 -3.33 -13.42 -3.62
C GLN A 87 -2.92 -11.98 -3.29
N LEU A 88 -1.86 -11.46 -3.92
CA LEU A 88 -1.43 -10.08 -3.75
C LEU A 88 -2.52 -9.11 -4.24
N LEU A 89 -3.14 -9.38 -5.39
CA LEU A 89 -4.26 -8.60 -5.91
C LEU A 89 -5.49 -8.65 -5.00
N LEU A 90 -5.83 -9.82 -4.44
CA LEU A 90 -6.92 -9.95 -3.48
C LEU A 90 -6.63 -9.19 -2.18
N SER A 91 -5.40 -9.26 -1.67
CA SER A 91 -4.98 -8.51 -0.48
C SER A 91 -5.06 -6.99 -0.71
N ALA A 92 -4.63 -6.53 -1.88
CA ALA A 92 -4.75 -5.13 -2.29
C ALA A 92 -6.22 -4.70 -2.42
N LEU A 93 -7.09 -5.56 -2.96
CA LEU A 93 -8.52 -5.29 -3.05
C LEU A 93 -9.16 -5.14 -1.65
N VAL A 94 -8.78 -5.97 -0.67
CA VAL A 94 -9.24 -5.83 0.72
C VAL A 94 -8.80 -4.50 1.33
N ILE A 95 -7.56 -4.09 1.09
CA ILE A 95 -7.06 -2.77 1.51
C ILE A 95 -7.87 -1.65 0.84
N ILE A 96 -8.12 -1.73 -0.46
CA ILE A 96 -8.92 -0.73 -1.19
C ILE A 96 -10.34 -0.65 -0.63
N ILE A 97 -10.99 -1.79 -0.36
CA ILE A 97 -12.34 -1.82 0.24
C ILE A 97 -12.36 -1.06 1.59
N SER A 98 -11.30 -1.17 2.39
CA SER A 98 -11.20 -0.43 3.65
C SER A 98 -11.23 1.10 3.47
N PHE A 99 -10.72 1.61 2.34
CA PHE A 99 -10.78 3.04 1.98
C PHE A 99 -12.11 3.45 1.35
N LEU A 100 -12.79 2.53 0.67
CA LEU A 100 -14.05 2.81 -0.01
C LEU A 100 -15.23 2.92 0.97
N ILE A 101 -15.24 2.13 2.05
CA ILE A 101 -16.35 2.13 3.02
C ILE A 101 -16.62 3.53 3.60
N PRO A 102 -15.62 4.28 4.10
CA PRO A 102 -15.84 5.65 4.57
C PRO A 102 -16.14 6.66 3.46
N GLY A 103 -15.81 6.33 2.20
CA GLY A 103 -16.08 7.19 1.04
C GLY A 103 -17.57 7.52 0.86
N LYS A 104 -18.47 6.65 1.34
CA LYS A 104 -19.92 6.91 1.34
C LYS A 104 -20.28 8.15 2.14
N SER A 105 -19.63 8.35 3.29
CA SER A 105 -19.87 9.52 4.13
C SER A 105 -19.54 10.81 3.38
N VAL A 106 -18.48 10.83 2.59
CA VAL A 106 -18.09 12.01 1.78
C VAL A 106 -19.12 12.32 0.71
N ILE A 107 -19.69 11.31 0.05
CA ILE A 107 -20.77 11.50 -0.94
C ILE A 107 -22.05 12.02 -0.27
N ASP A 108 -22.37 11.47 0.91
CA ASP A 108 -23.53 11.87 1.71
C ASP A 108 -23.33 13.24 2.40
N GLN A 109 -22.19 13.91 2.19
CA GLN A 109 -21.80 15.18 2.83
C GLN A 109 -21.79 15.09 4.38
N THR A 110 -21.43 13.91 4.89
CA THR A 110 -21.28 13.62 6.32
C THR A 110 -19.83 13.36 6.68
N VAL A 111 -19.50 13.49 7.97
CA VAL A 111 -18.15 13.21 8.47
C VAL A 111 -18.01 11.71 8.79
N PRO A 112 -17.00 11.00 8.24
CA PRO A 112 -16.70 9.64 8.62
C PRO A 112 -16.40 9.52 10.12
N GLN A 113 -17.10 8.64 10.84
CA GLN A 113 -16.88 8.46 12.28
C GLN A 113 -15.78 7.45 12.60
N HIS A 114 -15.63 6.40 11.78
CA HIS A 114 -14.70 5.32 12.04
C HIS A 114 -14.06 4.80 10.76
N TYR A 115 -12.74 4.58 10.81
CA TYR A 115 -12.01 3.91 9.75
C TYR A 115 -11.97 2.40 10.01
N PRO A 116 -12.32 1.53 9.04
CA PRO A 116 -12.39 0.08 9.23
C PRO A 116 -10.99 -0.57 9.25
N TRP A 117 -10.20 -0.25 10.28
CA TRP A 117 -8.85 -0.80 10.50
C TRP A 117 -8.86 -2.33 10.61
N TYR A 118 -9.98 -2.91 11.07
CA TYR A 118 -10.20 -4.36 11.15
C TYR A 118 -10.33 -5.04 9.78
N ILE A 119 -10.55 -4.30 8.69
CA ILE A 119 -10.45 -4.79 7.30
C ILE A 119 -9.05 -4.52 6.75
N PHE A 120 -8.53 -3.32 7.01
CA PHE A 120 -7.22 -2.89 6.54
C PHE A 120 -6.09 -3.81 7.02
N VAL A 121 -6.01 -4.06 8.33
CA VAL A 121 -4.89 -4.80 8.94
C VAL A 121 -4.81 -6.24 8.43
N PRO A 122 -5.91 -7.02 8.37
CA PRO A 122 -5.87 -8.34 7.76
C PRO A 122 -5.47 -8.32 6.28
N GLY A 123 -5.98 -7.34 5.50
CA GLY A 123 -5.61 -7.18 4.09
C GLY A 123 -4.11 -6.94 3.90
N LEU A 124 -3.56 -5.99 4.63
CA LEU A 124 -2.12 -5.70 4.61
C LEU A 124 -1.29 -6.90 5.07
N SER A 125 -1.69 -7.52 6.19
CA SER A 125 -0.97 -8.68 6.76
C SER A 125 -0.95 -9.85 5.78
N TRP A 126 -2.07 -10.13 5.11
CA TRP A 126 -2.14 -11.17 4.07
C TRP A 126 -1.14 -10.88 2.94
N GLY A 127 -1.15 -9.66 2.39
CA GLY A 127 -0.22 -9.27 1.32
C GLY A 127 1.25 -9.43 1.72
N LEU A 128 1.61 -8.97 2.92
CA LEU A 128 2.97 -9.09 3.47
C LEU A 128 3.37 -10.55 3.69
N ILE A 129 2.49 -11.39 4.24
CA ILE A 129 2.77 -12.81 4.47
C ILE A 129 3.00 -13.54 3.15
N VAL A 130 2.15 -13.29 2.14
CA VAL A 130 2.31 -13.91 0.81
C VAL A 130 3.64 -13.50 0.19
N PHE A 131 3.96 -12.21 0.24
CA PHE A 131 5.22 -11.71 -0.29
C PHE A 131 6.43 -12.29 0.45
N GLN A 132 6.40 -12.31 1.79
CA GLN A 132 7.51 -12.84 2.59
C GLN A 132 7.71 -14.35 2.35
N ASN A 133 6.62 -15.10 2.27
CA ASN A 133 6.68 -16.53 1.96
C ASN A 133 7.29 -16.77 0.58
N ARG A 134 6.92 -15.94 -0.41
CA ARG A 134 7.51 -15.98 -1.75
C ARG A 134 8.99 -15.64 -1.73
N LEU A 135 9.39 -14.60 -0.99
CA LEU A 135 10.78 -14.18 -0.84
C LEU A 135 11.67 -15.29 -0.26
N ASN A 136 11.20 -15.98 0.79
CA ASN A 136 11.90 -17.10 1.42
C ASN A 136 11.87 -18.38 0.55
N HIS A 137 10.74 -18.57 -0.14
CA HIS A 137 10.31 -19.68 -1.01
C HIS A 137 10.95 -19.86 -2.38
N GLN A 138 12.13 -19.32 -2.71
CA GLN A 138 12.62 -19.36 -4.10
C GLN A 138 12.93 -20.77 -4.60
N PRO A 139 12.50 -21.16 -5.82
CA PRO A 139 12.93 -22.42 -6.40
C PRO A 139 14.46 -22.39 -6.53
N LEU A 140 15.11 -23.47 -6.13
CA LEU A 140 16.54 -23.67 -6.37
C LEU A 140 16.76 -23.61 -7.90
N ARG A 141 17.71 -22.79 -8.34
CA ARG A 141 18.13 -22.71 -9.74
C ARG A 141 18.93 -23.95 -10.13
#